data_AF-A0A177C835-F1
#
_entry.id   AF-A0A177C835-F1
#
_cell.length_a   1.000
_cell.length_b   1.000
_cell.length_c   1.000
_cell.angle_alpha   90.00
_cell.angle_beta   90.00
_cell.angle_gamma   90.00
#
_symmetry.space_group_name_H-M   'P 1'
#
loop_
_entity.id
_entity.type
_entity.pdbx_description
1 polymer ?
#
loop_
_entity_poly.entity_id
_entity_poly.type
_entity_poly.pdbx_seq_one_letter_code
_entity_poly.pdbx_strand_id
1 'polypeptide(L)'
;MASDSSSLSPDIDRDSSPKLGSSNFTTQYSKKTGRPIRRSAGKAKPTDGYVDSKVIEDEYEEPIETPSEDEDGHIKPTQKRKRKRSPSPEPPPLDDVIRNDEPDERSEDEDPFQKKSKLPPIELQFNVPLGFHGPLVVKLDRSLLVPDTAYDMRPGLAMKKIRAGSGVDSQPSDGGKKPLGFADLPAELRNKVYRHLFVTEEKIMFPDAENMSRSSQFLSTCKLVHNEGCSILYGENKFRFDRNHKTRGPFWEPLPKEIGYKDVRQFLKMIGSENLVYLRDITLFLSDALPSTTPELTHESRRYLHDEHLLDVLRTLRQAKLRKLNVLFTGRRSLARNDTKFVEYLMQVKADEVISDTGTGWYYHNRKIESYIWKELKEKMTRKKKLYLPEK
;
A
#
# COMPACT_ATOMS: atom_id res chain seq x y z
N MET A 1 -38.80 9.50 -76.23
CA MET A 1 -37.54 8.82 -76.59
C MET A 1 -36.66 8.83 -75.37
N ALA A 2 -36.27 7.63 -74.89
CA ALA A 2 -35.10 7.29 -74.06
C ALA A 2 -34.84 8.10 -72.76
N SER A 3 -34.50 7.53 -71.61
CA SER A 3 -34.13 6.15 -71.25
C SER A 3 -33.96 6.06 -69.74
N ASP A 4 -34.54 5.01 -69.15
CA ASP A 4 -34.23 4.49 -67.81
C ASP A 4 -32.74 4.13 -67.68
N SER A 5 -32.16 4.38 -66.50
CA SER A 5 -30.92 3.74 -66.08
C SER A 5 -31.00 3.33 -64.61
N SER A 6 -31.37 2.06 -64.42
CA SER A 6 -31.24 1.29 -63.19
C SER A 6 -29.76 0.93 -62.95
N SER A 7 -29.24 1.24 -61.76
CA SER A 7 -27.94 0.76 -61.30
C SER A 7 -28.14 -0.23 -60.17
N LEU A 8 -27.95 -1.51 -60.51
CA LEU A 8 -27.85 -2.65 -59.59
C LEU A 8 -26.39 -2.74 -59.10
N SER A 9 -26.18 -2.55 -57.81
CA SER A 9 -24.94 -2.92 -57.12
C SER A 9 -24.92 -4.44 -56.87
N PRO A 10 -23.80 -5.14 -57.12
CA PRO A 10 -23.67 -6.54 -56.77
C PRO A 10 -23.36 -6.69 -55.27
N ASP A 11 -24.15 -7.51 -54.59
CA ASP A 11 -23.85 -8.02 -53.26
C ASP A 11 -22.57 -8.85 -53.30
N ILE A 12 -21.56 -8.41 -52.54
CA ILE A 12 -20.32 -9.16 -52.32
C ILE A 12 -20.58 -10.09 -51.14
N ASP A 13 -20.89 -11.34 -51.46
CA ASP A 13 -20.86 -12.46 -50.50
C ASP A 13 -19.45 -12.58 -49.92
N ARG A 14 -19.32 -12.23 -48.64
CA ARG A 14 -18.12 -12.47 -47.85
C ARG A 14 -18.11 -13.93 -47.42
N ASP A 15 -17.42 -14.74 -48.22
CA ASP A 15 -17.03 -16.10 -47.88
C ASP A 15 -16.35 -16.12 -46.50
N SER A 16 -17.04 -16.80 -45.58
CA SER A 16 -16.62 -17.00 -44.21
C SER A 16 -15.50 -18.03 -44.17
N SER A 17 -14.36 -17.62 -43.62
CA SER A 17 -13.18 -18.47 -43.40
C SER A 17 -13.51 -19.72 -42.57
N PRO A 18 -13.16 -20.94 -43.02
CA PRO A 18 -13.57 -22.20 -42.39
C PRO A 18 -12.73 -22.59 -41.15
N LYS A 19 -11.93 -21.68 -40.59
CA LYS A 19 -11.02 -21.96 -39.45
C LYS A 19 -11.47 -21.39 -38.09
N LEU A 20 -12.62 -20.74 -38.02
CA LEU A 20 -13.22 -20.30 -36.75
C LEU A 20 -14.56 -21.01 -36.59
N GLY A 21 -14.57 -22.05 -35.77
CA GLY A 21 -15.75 -22.87 -35.52
C GLY A 21 -16.97 -22.01 -35.20
N SER A 22 -18.08 -22.31 -35.87
CA SER A 22 -19.39 -21.70 -35.66
C SER A 22 -19.76 -21.72 -34.17
N SER A 23 -19.54 -20.59 -33.49
CA SER A 23 -19.70 -20.48 -32.06
C SER A 23 -21.18 -20.26 -31.71
N ASN A 24 -21.97 -21.32 -31.75
CA ASN A 24 -23.32 -21.34 -31.20
C ASN A 24 -23.26 -21.34 -29.65
N PHE A 25 -22.75 -20.26 -29.06
CA PHE A 25 -22.83 -20.01 -27.61
C PHE A 25 -24.13 -19.28 -27.27
N THR A 26 -25.27 -19.89 -27.61
CA THR A 26 -26.55 -19.43 -27.08
C THR A 26 -26.65 -19.91 -25.64
N THR A 27 -26.54 -18.98 -24.70
CA THR A 27 -26.69 -19.25 -23.26
C THR A 27 -28.08 -19.85 -23.02
N GLN A 28 -28.14 -21.12 -22.63
CA GLN A 28 -29.41 -21.78 -22.34
C GLN A 28 -29.92 -21.34 -20.97
N TYR A 29 -31.15 -20.86 -20.90
CA TYR A 29 -31.79 -20.45 -19.65
C TYR A 29 -32.79 -21.52 -19.19
N SER A 30 -32.84 -21.77 -17.88
CA SER A 30 -33.82 -22.66 -17.27
C SER A 30 -35.23 -22.08 -17.40
N LYS A 31 -36.16 -22.81 -18.05
CA LYS A 31 -37.55 -22.38 -18.22
C LYS A 31 -38.31 -22.15 -16.91
N LYS A 32 -37.92 -22.83 -15.82
CA LYS A 32 -38.58 -22.70 -14.51
C LYS A 32 -38.03 -21.56 -13.65
N THR A 33 -36.75 -21.22 -13.80
CA THR A 33 -36.07 -20.29 -12.88
C THR A 33 -35.49 -19.06 -13.58
N GLY A 34 -35.50 -19.00 -14.91
CA GLY A 34 -34.95 -17.90 -15.71
C GLY A 34 -33.43 -17.74 -15.59
N ARG A 35 -32.73 -18.67 -14.93
CA ARG A 35 -31.28 -18.58 -14.69
C ARG A 35 -30.49 -19.26 -15.81
N PRO A 36 -29.34 -18.70 -16.24
CA PRO A 36 -28.48 -19.31 -17.25
C PRO A 36 -27.87 -20.61 -16.72
N ILE A 37 -28.04 -21.69 -17.48
CA ILE A 37 -27.56 -23.03 -17.17
C ILE A 37 -26.10 -23.14 -17.62
N ARG A 38 -25.18 -23.22 -16.65
CA ARG A 38 -23.76 -23.51 -16.93
C ARG A 38 -23.62 -24.99 -17.28
N ARG A 39 -23.26 -25.31 -18.52
CA ARG A 39 -23.09 -26.69 -19.03
C ARG A 39 -22.05 -27.54 -18.27
N SER A 40 -21.20 -26.93 -17.44
CA SER A 40 -20.13 -27.60 -16.68
C SER A 40 -20.40 -27.74 -15.17
N ALA A 41 -21.51 -27.23 -14.64
CA ALA A 41 -21.80 -27.36 -13.21
C ALA A 41 -22.23 -28.80 -12.88
N GLY A 42 -21.42 -29.52 -12.10
CA GLY A 42 -21.76 -30.83 -11.52
C GLY A 42 -21.32 -32.07 -12.32
N LYS A 43 -20.71 -31.91 -13.50
CA LYS A 43 -20.06 -33.01 -14.21
C LYS A 43 -18.57 -33.02 -13.89
N ALA A 44 -18.20 -33.48 -12.70
CA ALA A 44 -16.83 -33.88 -12.43
C ALA A 44 -16.54 -35.08 -13.33
N LYS A 45 -15.63 -34.91 -14.31
CA LYS A 45 -15.10 -36.07 -15.02
C LYS A 45 -14.19 -36.80 -14.02
N PRO A 46 -14.39 -38.11 -13.78
CA PRO A 46 -13.44 -38.86 -12.97
C PRO A 46 -12.08 -38.78 -13.69
N THR A 47 -11.12 -38.14 -13.04
CA THR A 47 -9.72 -38.15 -13.43
C THR A 47 -9.08 -39.39 -12.83
N ASP A 48 -8.56 -40.28 -13.67
CA ASP A 48 -7.80 -41.46 -13.22
C ASP A 48 -6.71 -41.02 -12.24
N GLY A 49 -6.71 -41.62 -11.05
CA GLY A 49 -5.74 -41.37 -9.98
C GLY A 49 -6.22 -40.51 -8.80
N TYR A 50 -7.44 -39.98 -8.81
CA TYR A 50 -8.03 -39.31 -7.64
C TYR A 50 -9.03 -40.22 -6.92
N VAL A 51 -8.77 -40.49 -5.65
CA VAL A 51 -9.65 -41.26 -4.76
C VAL A 51 -10.85 -40.39 -4.39
N ASP A 52 -12.05 -40.82 -4.77
CA ASP A 52 -13.32 -40.14 -4.50
C ASP A 52 -13.62 -40.25 -2.99
N SER A 53 -13.75 -39.13 -2.29
CA SER A 53 -13.91 -39.06 -0.82
C SER A 53 -15.24 -39.64 -0.31
N LYS A 54 -16.09 -40.15 -1.21
CA LYS A 54 -17.30 -40.90 -0.86
C LYS A 54 -17.04 -42.30 -0.29
N VAL A 55 -15.81 -42.82 -0.40
CA VAL A 55 -15.46 -44.14 0.15
C VAL A 55 -15.13 -44.08 1.67
N ILE A 56 -15.02 -42.87 2.26
CA ILE A 56 -14.55 -42.70 3.65
C ILE A 56 -15.71 -42.53 4.65
N GLU A 57 -16.97 -42.46 4.22
CA GLU A 57 -18.10 -42.17 5.14
C GLU A 57 -18.81 -43.39 5.77
N ASP A 58 -18.35 -44.63 5.56
CA ASP A 58 -19.08 -45.83 6.02
C ASP A 58 -18.53 -46.54 7.28
N GLU A 59 -17.56 -45.98 8.02
CA GLU A 59 -16.93 -46.67 9.17
C GLU A 59 -17.19 -46.08 10.57
N TYR A 60 -18.23 -45.24 10.73
CA TYR A 60 -18.71 -44.84 12.05
C TYR A 60 -20.20 -45.15 12.20
N GLU A 61 -20.49 -46.39 12.60
CA GLU A 61 -21.77 -46.79 13.17
C GLU A 61 -22.05 -45.97 14.43
N GLU A 62 -22.87 -44.92 14.30
CA GLU A 62 -23.53 -44.30 15.46
C GLU A 62 -24.50 -45.34 16.08
N PRO A 63 -24.57 -45.45 17.43
CA PRO A 63 -25.50 -46.35 18.10
C PRO A 63 -26.96 -46.04 17.72
N ILE A 64 -27.66 -47.06 17.27
CA ILE A 64 -29.09 -47.04 16.96
C ILE A 64 -29.86 -46.66 18.23
N GLU A 65 -30.40 -45.44 18.27
CA GLU A 65 -31.45 -45.10 19.22
C GLU A 65 -32.68 -45.96 18.91
N THR A 66 -33.01 -46.84 19.86
CA THR A 66 -34.20 -47.69 19.85
C THR A 66 -35.47 -46.87 19.59
N PRO A 67 -36.27 -47.19 18.57
CA PRO A 67 -37.59 -46.60 18.42
C PRO A 67 -38.50 -47.10 19.55
N SER A 68 -39.10 -46.18 20.31
CA SER A 68 -40.16 -46.52 21.25
C SER A 68 -41.39 -46.99 20.47
N GLU A 69 -41.86 -48.20 20.79
CA GLU A 69 -43.11 -48.76 20.27
C GLU A 69 -44.30 -48.07 20.95
N ASP A 70 -45.01 -47.21 20.23
CA ASP A 70 -46.36 -46.80 20.61
C ASP A 70 -47.37 -47.83 20.06
N GLU A 71 -48.25 -48.30 20.94
CA GLU A 71 -49.21 -49.40 20.83
C GLU A 71 -50.42 -49.09 19.91
N ASP A 72 -50.21 -48.47 18.75
CA ASP A 72 -51.29 -48.21 17.78
C ASP A 72 -50.77 -48.18 16.34
N GLY A 73 -50.26 -49.33 15.87
CA GLY A 73 -50.35 -49.89 14.50
C GLY A 73 -50.19 -49.02 13.22
N HIS A 74 -49.77 -47.76 13.31
CA HIS A 74 -49.74 -46.84 12.17
C HIS A 74 -48.36 -46.22 11.99
N ILE A 75 -47.57 -46.85 11.12
CA ILE A 75 -46.27 -46.38 10.65
C ILE A 75 -46.48 -45.09 9.84
N LYS A 76 -46.32 -43.92 10.48
CA LYS A 76 -46.24 -42.64 9.76
C LYS A 76 -44.85 -42.52 9.13
N PRO A 77 -44.72 -42.16 7.84
CA PRO A 77 -43.42 -41.91 7.22
C PRO A 77 -42.76 -40.72 7.93
N THR A 78 -41.68 -41.00 8.65
CA THR A 78 -40.82 -39.99 9.27
C THR A 78 -40.25 -39.10 8.18
N GLN A 79 -40.83 -37.91 8.03
CA GLN A 79 -40.25 -36.87 7.19
C GLN A 79 -38.84 -36.60 7.71
N LYS A 80 -37.83 -36.98 6.93
CA LYS A 80 -36.42 -36.70 7.20
C LYS A 80 -36.26 -35.19 7.40
N ARG A 81 -36.32 -34.74 8.66
CA ARG A 81 -35.96 -33.38 9.05
C ARG A 81 -34.56 -33.15 8.51
N LYS A 82 -34.43 -32.29 7.50
CA LYS A 82 -33.13 -31.84 7.01
C LYS A 82 -32.36 -31.33 8.22
N ARG A 83 -31.32 -32.06 8.63
CA ARG A 83 -30.42 -31.67 9.73
C ARG A 83 -30.07 -30.19 9.47
N LYS A 84 -30.53 -29.29 10.36
CA LYS A 84 -30.06 -27.91 10.35
C LYS A 84 -28.56 -28.05 10.61
N ARG A 85 -27.74 -27.80 9.58
CA ARG A 85 -26.29 -27.80 9.72
C ARG A 85 -25.99 -26.91 10.93
N SER A 86 -25.29 -27.46 11.91
CA SER A 86 -24.72 -26.64 12.98
C SER A 86 -23.96 -25.49 12.33
N PRO A 87 -24.07 -24.25 12.86
CA PRO A 87 -23.28 -23.15 12.35
C PRO A 87 -21.82 -23.61 12.28
N SER A 88 -21.19 -23.42 11.12
CA SER A 88 -19.79 -23.77 10.96
C SER A 88 -19.00 -23.12 12.09
N PRO A 89 -18.08 -23.84 12.75
CA PRO A 89 -17.22 -23.24 13.76
C PRO A 89 -16.58 -21.98 13.16
N GLU A 90 -16.51 -20.92 13.96
CA GLU A 90 -15.84 -19.70 13.53
C GLU A 90 -14.44 -20.06 13.03
N PRO A 91 -14.05 -19.60 11.84
CA PRO A 91 -12.73 -19.92 11.31
C PRO A 91 -11.69 -19.47 12.35
N PRO A 92 -10.66 -20.29 12.62
CA PRO A 92 -9.63 -19.91 13.55
C PRO A 92 -9.07 -18.53 13.14
N PRO A 93 -8.79 -17.64 14.09
CA PRO A 93 -8.24 -16.33 13.79
C PRO A 93 -6.98 -16.54 12.93
N LEU A 94 -6.92 -15.83 11.80
CA LEU A 94 -5.76 -15.90 10.92
C LEU A 94 -4.54 -15.49 11.73
N ASP A 95 -3.49 -16.30 11.69
CA ASP A 95 -2.22 -15.96 12.33
C ASP A 95 -1.76 -14.60 11.80
N ASP A 96 -1.31 -13.74 12.72
CA ASP A 96 -0.68 -12.47 12.35
C ASP A 96 0.42 -12.79 11.34
N VAL A 97 0.32 -12.25 10.12
CA VAL A 97 1.36 -12.45 9.10
C VAL A 97 2.62 -11.77 9.61
N ILE A 98 3.48 -12.53 10.29
CA ILE A 98 4.74 -12.06 10.84
C ILE A 98 5.68 -11.81 9.65
N ARG A 99 5.72 -10.57 9.17
CA ARG A 99 6.75 -10.14 8.22
C ARG A 99 8.03 -9.90 8.98
N ASN A 100 8.90 -10.91 8.99
CA ASN A 100 10.27 -10.78 9.49
C ASN A 100 11.14 -10.15 8.41
N ASP A 101 10.82 -8.90 8.05
CA ASP A 101 11.67 -8.11 7.16
C ASP A 101 12.83 -7.55 7.98
N GLU A 102 14.00 -8.16 7.84
CA GLU A 102 15.25 -7.66 8.41
C GLU A 102 15.52 -6.21 7.95
N PRO A 103 16.23 -5.39 8.77
CA PRO A 103 16.67 -4.05 8.37
C PRO A 103 17.42 -4.10 7.04
N ASP A 104 17.29 -3.07 6.20
CA ASP A 104 17.96 -3.12 4.90
C ASP A 104 19.47 -3.05 5.16
N GLU A 105 20.23 -3.94 4.51
CA GLU A 105 21.68 -3.89 4.60
C GLU A 105 22.16 -2.50 4.21
N ARG A 106 23.11 -1.96 4.98
CA ARG A 106 23.70 -0.67 4.66
C ARG A 106 24.42 -0.82 3.34
N SER A 107 23.95 -0.14 2.29
CA SER A 107 24.75 -0.02 1.08
C SER A 107 26.06 0.67 1.44
N GLU A 108 27.20 0.10 1.04
CA GLU A 108 28.54 0.59 1.36
C GLU A 108 28.75 2.08 0.98
N ASP A 109 27.96 2.58 0.03
CA ASP A 109 27.93 3.98 -0.44
C ASP A 109 27.26 4.99 0.53
N GLU A 110 26.59 4.52 1.59
CA GLU A 110 25.82 5.38 2.50
C GLU A 110 26.63 5.91 3.70
N ASP A 111 27.94 5.70 3.73
CA ASP A 111 28.76 6.17 4.84
C ASP A 111 28.82 7.72 4.83
N PRO A 112 28.15 8.41 5.78
CA PRO A 112 28.01 9.87 5.75
C PRO A 112 29.34 10.61 5.87
N PHE A 113 30.40 9.90 6.28
CA PHE A 113 31.78 10.39 6.34
C PHE A 113 32.50 10.43 5.00
N GLN A 114 32.00 9.71 3.98
CA GLN A 114 32.48 9.90 2.62
C GLN A 114 31.82 11.15 2.07
N LYS A 115 32.46 12.31 2.30
CA LYS A 115 32.20 13.54 1.53
C LYS A 115 32.02 13.12 0.07
N LYS A 116 30.85 13.39 -0.50
CA LYS A 116 30.49 13.14 -1.91
C LYS A 116 31.38 13.95 -2.85
N SER A 117 32.66 13.60 -2.88
CA SER A 117 33.65 13.91 -3.88
C SER A 117 34.19 12.54 -4.27
N LYS A 118 33.49 11.81 -5.11
CA LYS A 118 33.48 12.07 -6.54
C LYS A 118 32.17 11.53 -7.11
N LEU A 119 31.47 12.34 -7.89
CA LEU A 119 30.55 11.78 -8.88
C LEU A 119 31.36 10.74 -9.68
N PRO A 120 30.82 9.53 -9.94
CA PRO A 120 31.51 8.58 -10.78
C PRO A 120 31.86 9.26 -12.11
N PRO A 121 33.06 9.02 -12.67
CA PRO A 121 33.45 9.62 -13.94
C PRO A 121 32.39 9.26 -15.00
N ILE A 122 31.86 10.28 -15.67
CA ILE A 122 30.94 10.08 -16.78
C ILE A 122 31.78 9.58 -17.97
N GLU A 123 31.69 8.30 -18.28
CA GLU A 123 32.35 7.72 -19.44
C GLU A 123 31.54 8.02 -20.71
N LEU A 124 32.12 8.79 -21.62
CA LEU A 124 31.54 9.10 -22.94
C LEU A 124 32.33 8.34 -24.00
N GLN A 125 31.70 7.36 -24.64
CA GLN A 125 32.30 6.60 -25.73
C GLN A 125 31.88 7.19 -27.07
N PHE A 126 32.86 7.57 -27.90
CA PHE A 126 32.63 8.06 -29.26
C PHE A 126 33.14 7.03 -30.27
N ASN A 127 32.25 6.50 -31.10
CA ASN A 127 32.63 5.61 -32.20
C ASN A 127 32.96 6.45 -33.44
N VAL A 128 34.23 6.85 -33.59
CA VAL A 128 34.71 7.63 -34.73
C VAL A 128 35.15 6.68 -35.86
N PRO A 129 34.59 6.77 -37.07
CA PRO A 129 34.95 5.88 -38.17
C PRO A 129 36.37 6.13 -38.68
N LEU A 130 37.03 5.06 -39.14
CA LEU A 130 38.35 5.13 -39.77
C LEU A 130 38.30 6.07 -41.00
N GLY A 131 39.13 7.12 -41.00
CA GLY A 131 39.20 8.12 -42.08
C GLY A 131 38.65 9.51 -41.74
N PHE A 132 38.15 9.74 -40.52
CA PHE A 132 37.73 11.08 -40.11
C PHE A 132 38.95 11.99 -39.85
N HIS A 133 39.05 13.13 -40.55
CA HIS A 133 40.18 14.08 -40.45
C HIS A 133 39.76 15.49 -40.02
N GLY A 134 38.54 15.64 -39.49
CA GLY A 134 37.99 16.92 -39.03
C GLY A 134 38.10 17.11 -37.51
N PRO A 135 37.86 18.33 -37.01
CA PRO A 135 37.71 18.59 -35.59
C PRO A 135 36.41 17.97 -35.06
N LEU A 136 36.50 17.10 -34.04
CA LEU A 136 35.35 16.55 -33.34
C LEU A 136 34.86 17.56 -32.29
N VAL A 137 33.81 18.32 -32.61
CA VAL A 137 33.21 19.29 -31.69
C VAL A 137 32.03 18.65 -30.96
N VAL A 138 32.23 18.23 -29.71
CA VAL A 138 31.17 17.69 -28.86
C VAL A 138 30.54 18.83 -28.07
N LYS A 139 29.30 19.18 -28.41
CA LYS A 139 28.50 20.15 -27.64
C LYS A 139 27.62 19.39 -26.65
N LEU A 140 28.10 19.25 -25.42
CA LEU A 140 27.28 18.72 -24.33
C LEU A 140 26.45 19.85 -23.74
N ASP A 141 25.13 19.75 -23.88
CA ASP A 141 24.25 20.66 -23.18
C ASP A 141 24.24 20.31 -21.70
N ARG A 142 24.54 21.31 -20.85
CA ARG A 142 24.69 21.12 -19.40
C ARG A 142 23.35 20.74 -18.76
N SER A 143 22.24 21.04 -19.42
CA SER A 143 20.88 20.64 -19.03
C SER A 143 20.69 19.11 -19.05
N LEU A 144 21.41 18.37 -19.90
CA LEU A 144 21.33 16.91 -20.01
C LEU A 144 22.13 16.17 -18.93
N LEU A 145 23.10 16.85 -18.31
CA LEU A 145 23.99 16.27 -17.30
C LEU A 145 23.48 16.49 -15.87
N VAL A 146 22.50 17.39 -15.69
CA VAL A 146 21.82 17.56 -14.42
C VAL A 146 20.61 16.63 -14.45
N PRO A 147 20.58 15.52 -13.68
CA PRO A 147 19.36 14.75 -13.54
C PRO A 147 18.28 15.70 -13.07
N ASP A 148 17.21 15.78 -13.85
CA ASP A 148 16.10 16.71 -13.67
C ASP A 148 15.40 16.41 -12.33
N THR A 149 15.93 16.97 -11.26
CA THR A 149 15.45 16.80 -9.88
C THR A 149 14.40 17.84 -9.51
N ALA A 150 14.12 18.77 -10.43
CA ALA A 150 12.99 19.66 -10.33
C ALA A 150 11.71 18.88 -10.68
N TYR A 151 11.24 18.09 -9.71
CA TYR A 151 9.88 17.58 -9.68
C TYR A 151 8.92 18.77 -9.53
N ASP A 152 8.66 19.46 -10.63
CA ASP A 152 7.48 20.29 -10.78
C ASP A 152 6.29 19.36 -10.68
N MET A 153 5.71 19.31 -9.49
CA MET A 153 4.44 18.66 -9.16
C MET A 153 3.30 19.46 -9.81
N ARG A 154 3.37 19.70 -11.11
CA ARG A 154 2.15 19.98 -11.86
C ARG A 154 1.46 18.62 -11.97
N PRO A 155 0.20 18.49 -11.53
CA PRO A 155 -0.58 17.31 -11.88
C PRO A 155 -0.49 17.22 -13.41
N GLY A 156 0.21 16.19 -13.90
CA GLY A 156 0.39 15.99 -15.32
C GLY A 156 -0.99 16.10 -15.91
N LEU A 157 -1.20 17.10 -16.76
CA LEU A 157 -2.41 17.20 -17.57
C LEU A 157 -2.43 15.92 -18.37
N ALA A 158 -3.16 14.92 -17.85
CA ALA A 158 -3.36 13.67 -18.51
C ALA A 158 -4.01 14.05 -19.84
N MET A 159 -3.20 14.06 -20.90
CA MET A 159 -3.66 14.16 -22.26
C MET A 159 -4.70 13.08 -22.42
N LYS A 160 -5.97 13.49 -22.33
CA LYS A 160 -7.15 12.69 -22.54
C LYS A 160 -7.06 12.24 -23.98
N LYS A 161 -6.38 11.12 -24.21
CA LYS A 161 -6.46 10.40 -25.47
C LYS A 161 -7.84 9.76 -25.47
N ILE A 162 -8.83 10.59 -25.83
CA ILE A 162 -10.19 10.18 -26.15
C ILE A 162 -10.02 9.21 -27.32
N ARG A 163 -9.97 7.91 -27.02
CA ARG A 163 -10.21 6.87 -28.00
C ARG A 163 -11.68 6.94 -28.34
N ALA A 164 -12.01 7.82 -29.27
CA ALA A 164 -13.19 7.66 -30.10
C ALA A 164 -12.96 6.39 -30.94
N GLY A 165 -13.81 5.38 -30.78
CA GLY A 165 -13.84 4.23 -31.68
C GLY A 165 -13.83 2.86 -31.01
N SER A 166 -14.98 2.43 -30.52
CA SER A 166 -15.57 1.15 -30.94
C SER A 166 -17.05 1.16 -30.57
N GLY A 167 -17.88 1.65 -31.49
CA GLY A 167 -19.32 1.47 -31.44
C GLY A 167 -19.60 -0.02 -31.53
N VAL A 168 -19.90 -0.64 -30.39
CA VAL A 168 -20.67 -1.87 -30.34
C VAL A 168 -22.08 -1.42 -30.03
N ASP A 169 -22.93 -1.45 -31.07
CA ASP A 169 -24.36 -1.16 -31.00
C ASP A 169 -25.00 -2.01 -29.91
N SER A 170 -25.11 -1.40 -28.74
CA SER A 170 -25.88 -1.92 -27.63
C SER A 170 -27.30 -1.48 -27.90
N GLN A 171 -28.16 -2.44 -28.24
CA GLN A 171 -29.59 -2.22 -28.42
C GLN A 171 -30.18 -1.38 -27.27
N PRO A 172 -31.17 -0.52 -27.55
CA PRO A 172 -31.82 0.32 -26.56
C PRO A 172 -32.67 -0.54 -25.61
N SER A 173 -32.06 -1.05 -24.56
CA SER A 173 -32.79 -1.61 -23.42
C SER A 173 -33.42 -0.46 -22.62
N ASP A 174 -34.70 -0.23 -22.90
CA ASP A 174 -35.74 0.28 -22.00
C ASP A 174 -35.28 1.13 -20.78
N GLY A 175 -35.27 2.46 -20.97
CA GLY A 175 -35.65 3.55 -20.03
C GLY A 175 -35.12 3.64 -18.59
N GLY A 176 -34.52 2.60 -18.01
CA GLY A 176 -34.03 2.59 -16.64
C GLY A 176 -32.72 3.38 -16.54
N LYS A 177 -32.76 4.57 -15.94
CA LYS A 177 -31.54 5.30 -15.57
C LYS A 177 -30.65 4.37 -14.75
N LYS A 178 -29.49 3.98 -15.31
CA LYS A 178 -28.52 3.17 -14.57
C LYS A 178 -28.18 3.91 -13.26
N PRO A 179 -28.12 3.22 -12.11
CA PRO A 179 -27.72 3.87 -10.87
C PRO A 179 -26.31 4.44 -11.06
N LEU A 180 -26.12 5.71 -10.71
CA LEU A 180 -24.80 6.33 -10.76
C LEU A 180 -23.87 5.59 -9.79
N GLY A 181 -22.77 5.05 -10.33
CA GLY A 181 -21.72 4.44 -9.53
C GLY A 181 -20.79 5.49 -8.91
N PHE A 182 -19.94 5.06 -7.97
CA PHE A 182 -18.94 5.93 -7.36
C PHE A 182 -17.99 6.58 -8.40
N ALA A 183 -17.60 5.81 -9.43
CA ALA A 183 -16.72 6.31 -10.50
C ALA A 183 -17.41 7.34 -11.42
N ASP A 184 -18.74 7.34 -11.47
CA ASP A 184 -19.53 8.29 -12.27
C ASP A 184 -19.69 9.65 -11.58
N LEU A 185 -19.40 9.74 -10.28
CA LEU A 185 -19.42 11.00 -9.53
C LEU A 185 -18.29 11.92 -10.00
N PRO A 186 -18.50 13.25 -10.08
CA PRO A 186 -17.41 14.21 -10.29
C PRO A 186 -16.29 14.07 -9.23
N ALA A 187 -15.05 14.35 -9.64
CA ALA A 187 -13.87 14.23 -8.76
C ALA A 187 -14.00 15.04 -7.47
N GLU A 188 -14.66 16.20 -7.50
CA GLU A 188 -14.91 17.03 -6.31
C GLU A 188 -15.76 16.32 -5.26
N LEU A 189 -16.80 15.59 -5.69
CA LEU A 189 -17.64 14.81 -4.77
C LEU A 189 -16.89 13.59 -4.25
N ARG A 190 -16.09 12.93 -5.09
CA ARG A 190 -15.21 11.83 -4.64
C ARG A 190 -14.20 12.30 -3.60
N ASN A 191 -13.61 13.48 -3.78
CA ASN A 191 -12.68 14.07 -2.80
C ASN A 191 -13.34 14.34 -1.44
N LYS A 192 -14.61 14.77 -1.43
CA LYS A 192 -15.37 14.89 -0.17
C LYS A 192 -15.54 13.52 0.51
N VAL A 193 -15.88 12.49 -0.27
CA VAL A 193 -15.99 11.12 0.25
C VAL A 193 -14.64 10.63 0.79
N TYR A 194 -13.54 10.82 0.06
CA TYR A 194 -12.20 10.46 0.53
C TYR A 194 -11.83 11.18 1.82
N ARG A 195 -12.14 12.47 1.97
CA ARG A 195 -11.89 13.20 3.22
C ARG A 195 -12.64 12.62 4.39
N HIS A 196 -13.93 12.33 4.23
CA HIS A 196 -14.73 11.68 5.28
C HIS A 196 -14.22 10.27 5.64
N LEU A 197 -13.66 9.55 4.67
CA LEU A 197 -13.15 8.19 4.88
C LEU A 197 -11.73 8.16 5.48
N PHE A 198 -10.86 9.09 5.08
CA PHE A 198 -9.44 9.02 5.36
C PHE A 198 -8.94 10.01 6.41
N VAL A 199 -9.53 11.20 6.51
CA VAL A 199 -8.97 12.29 7.32
C VAL A 199 -9.43 12.19 8.76
N THR A 200 -8.50 12.30 9.70
CA THR A 200 -8.77 12.60 11.10
C THR A 200 -8.29 13.96 11.53
N GLU A 201 -8.97 14.46 12.55
CA GLU A 201 -8.46 15.51 13.43
C GLU A 201 -7.33 14.98 14.34
N GLU A 202 -7.46 13.75 14.84
CA GLU A 202 -6.45 13.06 15.64
C GLU A 202 -5.24 12.56 14.81
N LYS A 203 -4.09 12.48 15.48
CA LYS A 203 -2.86 11.96 14.88
C LYS A 203 -2.95 10.44 14.75
N ILE A 204 -2.57 9.90 13.61
CA ILE A 204 -2.47 8.46 13.39
C ILE A 204 -1.22 7.97 14.14
N MET A 205 -1.43 7.10 15.14
CA MET A 205 -0.38 6.52 15.98
C MET A 205 -0.13 5.07 15.55
N PHE A 206 1.13 4.65 15.52
CA PHE A 206 1.51 3.28 15.12
C PHE A 206 1.48 2.23 16.24
N PRO A 207 1.85 2.55 17.51
CA PRO A 207 1.84 1.55 18.58
C PRO A 207 0.45 0.99 18.90
N ASP A 208 -0.55 1.85 18.75
CA ASP A 208 -1.95 1.53 19.00
C ASP A 208 -2.62 1.48 17.64
N ALA A 209 -3.01 0.28 17.20
CA ALA A 209 -3.69 0.05 15.92
C ALA A 209 -5.10 0.69 15.85
N GLU A 210 -5.35 1.69 16.69
CA GLU A 210 -6.53 2.51 16.71
C GLU A 210 -6.55 3.38 15.45
N ASN A 211 -7.69 3.39 14.75
CA ASN A 211 -7.87 4.12 13.49
C ASN A 211 -7.01 3.65 12.30
N MET A 212 -6.28 2.52 12.41
CA MET A 212 -5.64 1.86 11.24
C MET A 212 -6.65 1.21 10.29
N SER A 213 -7.93 1.13 10.69
CA SER A 213 -9.05 0.76 9.83
C SER A 213 -9.30 1.75 8.69
N ARG A 214 -8.69 2.94 8.74
CA ARG A 214 -8.70 3.88 7.60
C ARG A 214 -7.85 3.32 6.49
N SER A 215 -8.57 2.80 5.52
CA SER A 215 -8.13 1.68 4.75
C SER A 215 -7.23 2.15 3.61
N SER A 216 -5.92 1.99 3.81
CA SER A 216 -5.02 1.72 2.69
C SER A 216 -5.57 0.60 1.79
N GLN A 217 -6.39 -0.32 2.34
CA GLN A 217 -7.16 -1.28 1.57
C GLN A 217 -8.20 -0.64 0.61
N PHE A 218 -8.78 0.52 0.93
CA PHE A 218 -9.65 1.21 -0.02
C PHE A 218 -8.83 1.78 -1.18
N LEU A 219 -7.61 2.26 -0.92
CA LEU A 219 -6.67 2.67 -1.97
C LEU A 219 -6.27 1.51 -2.89
N SER A 220 -6.27 0.26 -2.42
CA SER A 220 -5.96 -0.90 -3.25
C SER A 220 -7.11 -1.38 -4.15
N THR A 221 -8.31 -0.82 -4.03
CA THR A 221 -9.48 -1.26 -4.80
C THR A 221 -9.38 -0.96 -6.29
N CYS A 222 -9.03 0.27 -6.67
CA CYS A 222 -8.83 0.65 -8.06
C CYS A 222 -7.85 1.82 -8.22
N LYS A 223 -7.22 1.91 -9.40
CA LYS A 223 -6.23 2.95 -9.72
C LYS A 223 -6.75 4.38 -9.57
N LEU A 224 -8.04 4.60 -9.88
CA LEU A 224 -8.67 5.91 -9.75
C LEU A 224 -8.72 6.34 -8.28
N VAL A 225 -9.18 5.46 -7.40
CA VAL A 225 -9.22 5.70 -5.95
C VAL A 225 -7.82 5.86 -5.38
N HIS A 226 -6.87 5.04 -5.81
CA HIS A 226 -5.47 5.16 -5.41
C HIS A 226 -4.91 6.55 -5.73
N ASN A 227 -5.01 6.99 -6.99
CA ASN A 227 -4.38 8.23 -7.44
C ASN A 227 -4.98 9.49 -6.81
N GLU A 228 -6.30 9.50 -6.61
CA GLU A 228 -6.99 10.63 -5.97
C GLU A 228 -6.81 10.59 -4.44
N GLY A 229 -7.04 9.43 -3.85
CA GLY A 229 -7.11 9.23 -2.40
C GLY A 229 -5.75 9.28 -1.69
N CYS A 230 -4.65 8.86 -2.31
CA CYS A 230 -3.32 8.87 -1.66
C CYS A 230 -2.92 10.25 -1.17
N SER A 231 -3.18 11.28 -1.99
CA SER A 231 -2.85 12.67 -1.65
C SER A 231 -3.62 13.18 -0.43
N ILE A 232 -4.85 12.70 -0.23
CA ILE A 232 -5.71 13.07 0.89
C ILE A 232 -5.31 12.28 2.14
N LEU A 233 -5.18 10.94 2.03
CA LEU A 233 -4.82 10.08 3.15
C LEU A 233 -3.46 10.46 3.76
N TYR A 234 -2.43 10.65 2.93
CA TYR A 234 -1.08 10.93 3.43
C TYR A 234 -0.79 12.43 3.60
N GLY A 235 -1.50 13.28 2.85
CA GLY A 235 -1.22 14.72 2.83
C GLY A 235 -2.01 15.56 3.81
N GLU A 236 -3.24 15.17 4.14
CA GLU A 236 -4.09 15.93 5.08
C GLU A 236 -3.98 15.40 6.51
N ASN A 237 -3.59 14.12 6.71
CA ASN A 237 -3.42 13.54 8.03
C ASN A 237 -2.07 13.88 8.68
N LYS A 238 -2.07 13.80 10.01
CA LYS A 238 -0.88 13.96 10.85
C LYS A 238 -0.44 12.60 11.37
N PHE A 239 0.83 12.25 11.19
CA PHE A 239 1.37 10.97 11.62
C PHE A 239 2.24 11.14 12.86
N ARG A 240 2.10 10.22 13.82
CA ARG A 240 2.98 10.11 14.99
C ARG A 240 3.75 8.81 14.93
N PHE A 241 5.05 8.90 14.67
CA PHE A 241 5.96 7.78 14.66
C PHE A 241 6.54 7.62 16.05
N ASP A 242 6.12 6.57 16.72
CA ASP A 242 6.45 6.30 18.11
C ASP A 242 6.95 4.85 18.24
N ARG A 243 7.74 4.58 19.28
CA ARG A 243 8.27 3.24 19.53
C ARG A 243 7.14 2.35 20.02
N ASN A 244 6.93 1.21 19.37
CA ASN A 244 6.00 0.21 19.86
C ASN A 244 6.68 -0.67 20.91
N HIS A 245 6.26 -0.48 22.17
CA HIS A 245 6.77 -1.21 23.32
C HIS A 245 6.18 -2.60 23.52
N LYS A 246 5.18 -2.98 22.71
CA LYS A 246 4.62 -4.32 22.71
C LYS A 246 5.65 -5.29 22.13
N THR A 247 5.63 -6.53 22.60
CA THR A 247 6.46 -7.61 22.07
C THR A 247 5.70 -8.39 21.01
N ARG A 248 6.35 -8.75 19.91
CA ARG A 248 5.76 -9.61 18.86
C ARG A 248 6.83 -10.59 18.40
N GLY A 249 6.49 -11.88 18.48
CA GLY A 249 7.35 -12.97 18.04
C GLY A 249 6.53 -14.24 17.93
N PRO A 250 7.01 -15.22 17.16
CA PRO A 250 6.36 -16.52 17.12
C PRO A 250 6.40 -17.19 18.50
N PHE A 251 5.41 -18.02 18.81
CA PHE A 251 5.27 -18.63 20.13
C PHE A 251 6.44 -19.55 20.53
N TRP A 252 7.26 -19.98 19.56
CA TRP A 252 8.45 -20.81 19.80
C TRP A 252 9.73 -20.01 20.10
N GLU A 253 9.71 -18.68 19.96
CA GLU A 253 10.85 -17.86 20.38
C GLU A 253 10.85 -17.73 21.91
N PRO A 254 11.95 -18.09 22.60
CA PRO A 254 11.99 -18.13 24.06
C PRO A 254 11.91 -16.73 24.70
N LEU A 255 12.29 -15.69 23.95
CA LEU A 255 12.25 -14.30 24.37
C LEU A 255 11.52 -13.49 23.30
N PRO A 256 10.27 -13.05 23.56
CA PRO A 256 9.52 -12.28 22.60
C PRO A 256 10.17 -10.89 22.48
N LYS A 257 10.58 -10.52 21.26
CA LYS A 257 11.28 -9.27 21.00
C LYS A 257 10.30 -8.10 20.96
N GLU A 258 10.74 -6.95 21.46
CA GLU A 258 10.02 -5.67 21.29
C GLU A 258 9.90 -5.32 19.80
N ILE A 259 8.74 -4.79 19.39
CA ILE A 259 8.51 -4.37 18.00
C ILE A 259 9.35 -3.14 17.64
N GLY A 260 9.50 -2.20 18.58
CA GLY A 260 10.28 -0.97 18.37
C GLY A 260 9.70 -0.10 17.25
N TYR A 261 10.53 0.33 16.31
CA TYR A 261 10.12 1.10 15.12
C TYR A 261 9.82 0.24 13.89
N LYS A 262 9.76 -1.09 14.03
CA LYS A 262 9.54 -2.01 12.90
C LYS A 262 8.25 -1.72 12.14
N ASP A 263 7.15 -1.47 12.84
CA ASP A 263 5.84 -1.16 12.23
C ASP A 263 5.89 0.16 11.43
N VAL A 264 6.58 1.19 11.94
CA VAL A 264 6.77 2.47 11.24
C VAL A 264 7.60 2.26 9.97
N ARG A 265 8.72 1.53 10.07
CA ARG A 265 9.55 1.18 8.92
C ARG A 265 8.74 0.44 7.86
N GLN A 266 8.00 -0.59 8.26
CA GLN A 266 7.17 -1.38 7.37
C GLN A 266 6.09 -0.53 6.70
N PHE A 267 5.47 0.39 7.44
CA PHE A 267 4.52 1.35 6.87
C PHE A 267 5.17 2.20 5.77
N LEU A 268 6.32 2.81 6.04
CA LEU A 268 7.02 3.64 5.06
C LEU A 268 7.43 2.86 3.81
N LYS A 269 7.83 1.59 3.98
CA LYS A 269 8.11 0.68 2.86
C LYS A 269 6.86 0.32 2.07
N MET A 270 5.77 0.01 2.76
CA MET A 270 4.50 -0.41 2.16
C MET A 270 3.86 0.70 1.34
N ILE A 271 3.92 1.95 1.79
CA ILE A 271 3.40 3.09 1.02
C ILE A 271 4.25 3.36 -0.23
N GLY A 272 5.55 3.04 -0.19
CA GLY A 272 6.48 3.23 -1.30
C GLY A 272 6.98 4.68 -1.43
N SER A 273 8.08 4.84 -2.17
CA SER A 273 8.78 6.13 -2.30
C SER A 273 7.96 7.21 -3.00
N GLU A 274 7.08 6.84 -3.94
CA GLU A 274 6.19 7.76 -4.64
C GLU A 274 5.23 8.44 -3.67
N ASN A 275 4.68 7.68 -2.72
CA ASN A 275 3.69 8.19 -1.77
C ASN A 275 4.30 8.93 -0.59
N LEU A 276 5.60 8.75 -0.30
CA LEU A 276 6.32 9.52 0.72
C LEU A 276 6.28 11.03 0.45
N VAL A 277 6.17 11.42 -0.81
CA VAL A 277 6.08 12.83 -1.23
C VAL A 277 4.81 13.50 -0.70
N TYR A 278 3.76 12.72 -0.44
CA TYR A 278 2.50 13.26 0.09
C TYR A 278 2.57 13.54 1.59
N LEU A 279 3.45 12.91 2.35
CA LEU A 279 3.57 13.13 3.79
C LEU A 279 3.91 14.59 4.10
N ARG A 280 3.00 15.29 4.79
CA ARG A 280 3.19 16.71 5.16
C ARG A 280 3.65 16.87 6.60
N ASP A 281 2.94 16.24 7.53
CA ASP A 281 3.09 16.52 8.95
C ASP A 281 3.43 15.25 9.74
N ILE A 282 4.64 15.22 10.30
CA ILE A 282 5.14 14.07 11.06
C ILE A 282 5.59 14.52 12.45
N THR A 283 5.19 13.74 13.45
CA THR A 283 5.71 13.81 14.82
C THR A 283 6.57 12.59 15.05
N LEU A 284 7.88 12.76 15.17
CA LEU A 284 8.82 11.71 15.50
C LEU A 284 9.08 11.71 17.01
N PHE A 285 8.63 10.66 17.69
CA PHE A 285 8.85 10.46 19.11
C PHE A 285 9.97 9.44 19.28
N LEU A 286 11.11 9.92 19.76
CA LEU A 286 12.33 9.14 19.96
C LEU A 286 12.33 8.64 21.40
N SER A 287 12.22 7.33 21.63
CA SER A 287 12.19 6.74 22.97
C SER A 287 13.10 5.50 23.08
N ASP A 288 13.70 5.30 24.26
CA ASP A 288 14.53 4.13 24.53
C ASP A 288 13.66 2.87 24.70
N ALA A 289 14.25 1.71 24.43
CA ALA A 289 13.64 0.41 24.72
C ALA A 289 13.43 0.22 26.23
N LEU A 290 12.33 -0.43 26.60
CA LEU A 290 12.03 -0.76 27.99
C LEU A 290 12.92 -1.93 28.46
N PRO A 291 13.56 -1.84 29.65
CA PRO A 291 14.36 -2.95 30.16
C PRO A 291 13.57 -4.23 30.41
N SER A 292 12.26 -4.11 30.69
CA SER A 292 11.39 -5.25 30.92
C SER A 292 11.12 -6.08 29.66
N THR A 293 11.12 -5.44 28.48
CA THR A 293 10.84 -6.09 27.19
C THR A 293 12.10 -6.48 26.42
N THR A 294 13.26 -5.97 26.84
CA THR A 294 14.56 -6.25 26.21
C THR A 294 15.62 -6.56 27.27
N PRO A 295 15.42 -7.56 28.15
CA PRO A 295 16.34 -7.85 29.25
C PRO A 295 17.77 -8.18 28.79
N GLU A 296 17.92 -8.77 27.60
CA GLU A 296 19.18 -9.16 26.96
C GLU A 296 20.05 -7.98 26.52
N LEU A 297 19.45 -6.80 26.32
CA LEU A 297 20.16 -5.63 25.85
C LEU A 297 20.84 -4.87 27.00
N THR A 298 22.03 -4.34 26.74
CA THR A 298 22.70 -3.40 27.65
C THR A 298 21.94 -2.06 27.72
N HIS A 299 22.20 -1.25 28.74
CA HIS A 299 21.60 0.08 28.83
C HIS A 299 21.92 0.98 27.63
N GLU A 300 23.10 0.82 27.03
CA GLU A 300 23.49 1.61 25.87
C GLU A 300 22.79 1.11 24.61
N SER A 301 22.75 -0.20 24.36
CA SER A 301 22.09 -0.78 23.18
C SER A 301 20.56 -0.60 23.16
N ARG A 302 19.94 -0.31 24.30
CA ARG A 302 18.51 0.06 24.39
C ARG A 302 18.20 1.47 23.91
N ARG A 303 19.21 2.33 23.72
CA ARG A 303 18.98 3.70 23.26
C ARG A 303 18.46 3.70 21.84
N TYR A 304 17.52 4.60 21.54
CA TYR A 304 16.99 4.76 20.18
C TYR A 304 18.09 5.06 19.13
N LEU A 305 19.25 5.57 19.57
CA LEU A 305 20.40 5.84 18.69
C LEU A 305 20.92 4.59 17.97
N HIS A 306 20.80 3.44 18.60
CA HIS A 306 21.30 2.15 18.09
C HIS A 306 20.19 1.31 17.47
N ASP A 307 18.96 1.85 17.36
CA ASP A 307 17.85 1.15 16.73
C ASP A 307 17.98 1.23 15.20
N GLU A 308 18.25 0.08 14.57
CA GLU A 308 18.46 -0.01 13.13
C GLU A 308 17.19 0.32 12.33
N HIS A 309 16.01 -0.04 12.85
CA HIS A 309 14.75 0.27 12.19
C HIS A 309 14.47 1.76 12.21
N LEU A 310 14.80 2.46 13.30
CA LEU A 310 14.69 3.91 13.36
C LEU A 310 15.65 4.60 12.37
N LEU A 311 16.88 4.11 12.26
CA LEU A 311 17.83 4.65 11.28
C LEU A 311 17.30 4.49 9.85
N ASP A 312 16.70 3.35 9.52
CA ASP A 312 16.03 3.12 8.22
C ASP A 312 14.82 4.04 8.01
N VAL A 313 14.04 4.31 9.05
CA VAL A 313 12.94 5.29 9.01
C VAL A 313 13.49 6.68 8.67
N LEU A 314 14.59 7.11 9.30
CA LEU A 314 15.23 8.40 9.00
C LEU A 314 15.78 8.45 7.56
N ARG A 315 16.40 7.37 7.08
CA ARG A 315 16.86 7.25 5.68
C ARG A 315 15.73 7.40 4.69
N THR A 316 14.60 6.75 4.95
CA THR A 316 13.41 6.80 4.10
C THR A 316 12.80 8.20 4.11
N LEU A 317 12.72 8.83 5.29
CA LEU A 317 12.20 10.20 5.46
C LEU A 317 13.06 11.29 4.81
N ARG A 318 14.35 11.02 4.50
CA ARG A 318 15.19 11.93 3.70
C ARG A 318 14.56 12.33 2.38
N GLN A 319 13.80 11.41 1.76
CA GLN A 319 13.16 11.63 0.46
C GLN A 319 11.81 12.35 0.57
N ALA A 320 11.24 12.46 1.77
CA ALA A 320 9.92 13.03 1.99
C ALA A 320 9.92 14.56 1.85
N LYS A 321 8.83 15.11 1.30
CA LYS A 321 8.62 16.55 1.17
C LYS A 321 7.81 17.09 2.36
N LEU A 322 8.36 16.95 3.56
CA LEU A 322 7.68 17.34 4.80
C LEU A 322 7.42 18.85 4.88
N ARG A 323 6.23 19.22 5.34
CA ARG A 323 5.86 20.59 5.72
C ARG A 323 6.32 20.85 7.14
N LYS A 324 5.87 20.02 8.08
CA LYS A 324 6.14 20.16 9.51
C LYS A 324 6.72 18.88 10.08
N LEU A 325 7.87 18.99 10.73
CA LEU A 325 8.50 17.91 11.46
C LEU A 325 8.62 18.29 12.92
N ASN A 326 7.88 17.60 13.77
CA ASN A 326 8.01 17.70 15.22
C ASN A 326 8.88 16.57 15.73
N VAL A 327 9.96 16.86 16.44
CA VAL A 327 10.87 15.85 17.01
C VAL A 327 10.80 15.94 18.53
N LEU A 328 10.45 14.84 19.17
CA LEU A 328 10.43 14.72 20.62
C LEU A 328 11.52 13.73 21.05
N PHE A 329 12.44 14.22 21.88
CA PHE A 329 13.48 13.40 22.47
C PHE A 329 13.03 12.92 23.86
N THR A 330 12.78 11.63 23.96
CA THR A 330 12.47 10.95 25.20
C THR A 330 13.46 9.82 25.42
N GLY A 331 13.66 9.44 26.68
CA GLY A 331 14.70 8.49 27.04
C GLY A 331 15.48 8.93 28.26
N ARG A 332 16.35 8.05 28.71
CA ARG A 332 17.10 8.23 29.96
C ARG A 332 18.22 9.24 29.77
N ARG A 333 19.01 9.08 28.71
CA ARG A 333 20.15 9.94 28.38
C ARG A 333 19.76 11.05 27.41
N SER A 334 20.42 12.20 27.53
CA SER A 334 20.34 13.25 26.52
C SER A 334 21.10 12.83 25.26
N LEU A 335 20.67 13.37 24.11
CA LEU A 335 21.42 13.33 22.88
C LEU A 335 22.69 14.17 23.05
N ALA A 336 23.85 13.54 22.90
CA ALA A 336 25.15 14.17 23.03
C ALA A 336 25.74 14.47 21.65
N ARG A 337 26.71 15.40 21.59
CA ARG A 337 27.42 15.73 20.34
C ARG A 337 28.18 14.55 19.74
N ASN A 338 28.60 13.61 20.57
CA ASN A 338 29.34 12.41 20.15
C ASN A 338 28.45 11.37 19.45
N ASP A 339 27.12 11.53 19.51
CA ASP A 339 26.16 10.67 18.82
C ASP A 339 26.07 11.03 17.31
N THR A 340 27.24 11.21 16.68
CA THR A 340 27.44 11.83 15.35
C THR A 340 26.60 11.17 14.27
N LYS A 341 26.62 9.84 14.21
CA LYS A 341 25.90 9.06 13.21
C LYS A 341 24.39 9.31 13.22
N PHE A 342 23.79 9.27 14.41
CA PHE A 342 22.35 9.49 14.55
C PHE A 342 21.99 10.94 14.21
N VAL A 343 22.78 11.89 14.72
CA VAL A 343 22.62 13.33 14.44
C VAL A 343 22.71 13.59 12.93
N GLU A 344 23.65 12.96 12.22
CA GLU A 344 23.82 13.09 10.78
C GLU A 344 22.61 12.56 10.00
N TYR A 345 22.10 11.36 10.33
CA TYR A 345 20.88 10.84 9.70
C TYR A 345 19.69 11.76 9.95
N LEU A 346 19.53 12.26 11.17
CA LEU A 346 18.47 13.20 11.51
C LEU A 346 18.61 14.52 10.73
N MET A 347 19.83 15.05 10.59
CA MET A 347 20.12 16.26 9.79
C MET A 347 19.77 16.11 8.31
N GLN A 348 19.76 14.89 7.76
CA GLN A 348 19.41 14.64 6.37
C GLN A 348 17.91 14.85 6.10
N VAL A 349 17.05 14.67 7.11
CA VAL A 349 15.61 14.90 6.98
C VAL A 349 15.34 16.41 6.91
N LYS A 350 14.69 16.86 5.83
CA LYS A 350 14.38 18.28 5.61
C LYS A 350 12.88 18.56 5.72
N ALA A 351 12.52 19.66 6.37
CA ALA A 351 11.15 20.15 6.46
C ALA A 351 11.10 21.69 6.35
N ASP A 352 9.92 22.25 6.07
CA ASP A 352 9.75 23.71 6.02
C ASP A 352 9.70 24.32 7.43
N GLU A 353 9.17 23.57 8.40
CA GLU A 353 9.16 23.92 9.81
C GLU A 353 9.62 22.72 10.65
N VAL A 354 10.64 22.94 11.48
CA VAL A 354 11.15 21.94 12.43
C VAL A 354 10.92 22.45 13.84
N ILE A 355 10.15 21.69 14.62
CA ILE A 355 9.79 22.01 16.00
C ILE A 355 10.31 20.91 16.90
N SER A 356 10.76 21.29 18.10
CA SER A 356 10.93 20.37 19.22
C SER A 356 9.83 20.71 20.19
N ASP A 357 8.83 19.85 20.29
CA ASP A 357 7.79 20.00 21.29
C ASP A 357 8.34 19.49 22.62
N THR A 358 9.08 20.37 23.31
CA THR A 358 9.33 20.20 24.74
C THR A 358 8.04 20.61 25.41
N GLY A 359 7.13 19.66 25.62
CA GLY A 359 5.77 19.94 26.09
C GLY A 359 5.73 20.99 27.21
N THR A 360 4.70 21.83 27.21
CA THR A 360 4.58 23.01 28.08
C THR A 360 4.44 22.71 29.59
N GLY A 361 4.62 21.46 30.01
CA GLY A 361 4.56 21.04 31.41
C GLY A 361 5.90 21.24 32.12
N TRP A 362 5.84 21.70 33.37
CA TRP A 362 6.98 21.90 34.29
C TRP A 362 7.88 20.67 34.47
N TYR A 363 7.42 19.47 34.14
CA TYR A 363 8.22 18.24 34.17
C TYR A 363 9.13 18.03 32.93
N TYR A 364 8.96 18.83 31.88
CA TYR A 364 9.73 18.74 30.62
C TYR A 364 10.93 19.70 30.55
N HIS A 365 11.32 20.34 31.66
CA HIS A 365 12.53 21.18 31.73
C HIS A 365 13.84 20.41 31.46
N ASN A 366 13.80 19.07 31.45
CA ASN A 366 14.90 18.27 30.96
C ASN A 366 14.86 18.20 29.44
N ARG A 367 15.34 19.26 28.79
CA ARG A 367 15.71 19.19 27.36
C ARG A 367 16.68 18.02 27.21
N LYS A 368 16.19 16.89 26.70
CA LYS A 368 17.00 15.70 26.38
C LYS A 368 17.93 15.93 25.18
N ILE A 369 18.08 17.18 24.78
CA ILE A 369 19.00 17.63 23.77
C ILE A 369 19.61 18.96 24.22
N GLU A 370 20.92 19.06 24.09
CA GLU A 370 21.62 20.29 24.41
C GLU A 370 21.20 21.41 23.43
N SER A 371 21.01 22.62 23.96
CA SER A 371 20.38 23.71 23.19
C SER A 371 21.18 24.09 21.93
N TYR A 372 22.50 23.92 21.93
CA TYR A 372 23.33 24.21 20.77
C TYR A 372 23.19 23.14 19.68
N ILE A 373 23.10 21.85 20.05
CA ILE A 373 22.86 20.74 19.11
C ILE A 373 21.49 20.92 18.47
N TRP A 374 20.47 21.25 19.27
CA TRP A 374 19.13 21.51 18.74
C TRP A 374 19.12 22.71 17.78
N LYS A 375 19.84 23.80 18.09
CA LYS A 375 19.96 24.95 17.18
C LYS A 375 20.58 24.54 15.85
N GLU A 376 21.66 23.76 15.87
CA GLU A 376 22.32 23.25 14.67
C GLU A 376 21.42 22.30 13.87
N LEU A 377 20.75 21.37 14.54
CA LEU A 377 19.78 20.47 13.92
C LEU A 377 18.66 21.25 13.25
N LYS A 378 18.03 22.19 13.98
CA LYS A 378 16.93 23.00 13.48
C LYS A 378 17.36 23.80 12.24
N GLU A 379 18.52 24.42 12.27
CA GLU A 379 19.06 25.17 11.13
C GLU A 379 19.30 24.26 9.91
N LYS A 380 19.96 23.11 10.12
CA LYS A 380 20.26 22.18 9.01
C LYS A 380 19.01 21.50 8.47
N MET A 381 18.06 21.11 9.31
CA MET A 381 16.84 20.40 8.90
C MET A 381 15.80 21.34 8.27
N THR A 382 15.82 22.63 8.60
CA THR A 382 14.89 23.60 8.02
C THR A 382 15.30 23.98 6.59
N ARG A 383 14.38 23.88 5.64
CA ARG A 383 14.62 24.31 4.26
C ARG A 383 14.72 25.83 4.17
N LYS A 384 15.72 26.32 3.43
CA LYS A 384 15.85 27.76 3.11
C LYS A 384 14.69 28.27 2.25
N LYS A 385 14.28 27.47 1.26
CA LYS A 385 13.12 27.74 0.40
C LYS A 385 11.97 26.84 0.86
N LYS A 386 10.94 27.44 1.44
CA LYS A 386 9.73 26.73 1.86
C LYS A 386 8.98 26.22 0.62
N LEU A 387 8.49 24.98 0.68
CA LEU A 387 7.67 24.36 -0.36
C LEU A 387 6.19 24.67 -0.17
N TYR A 388 5.77 24.87 1.07
CA TYR A 388 4.37 25.06 1.44
C TYR A 388 4.13 26.45 2.03
N LEU A 389 2.91 26.94 1.80
CA LEU A 389 2.44 28.14 2.45
C LEU A 389 2.22 27.87 3.95
N PRO A 390 2.45 28.88 4.81
CA PRO A 390 2.12 28.75 6.22
C PRO A 390 0.63 28.44 6.39
N GLU A 391 0.31 27.57 7.35
CA GLU A 391 -1.05 27.26 7.74
C GLU A 391 -1.70 28.55 8.27
N LYS A 392 -2.90 28.87 7.77
CA LYS A 392 -3.65 30.07 8.19
C LYS A 392 -4.37 29.83 9.50
#